data_AF-A0AAU6X242-F1
#
_entry.id   AF-A0AAU6X242-F1
#
_cell.length_a   1.000
_cell.length_b   1.000
_cell.length_c   1.000
_cell.angle_alpha   90.00
_cell.angle_beta   90.00
_cell.angle_gamma   90.00
#
_symmetry.space_group_name_H-M   'P 1'
#
loop_
_entity.id
_entity.type
_entity.pdbx_description
1 polymer ?
#
loop_
_entity_poly.entity_id
_entity_poly.type
_entity_poly.pdbx_seq_one_letter_code
_entity_poly.pdbx_strand_id
1 'polypeptide(L)'
;MTANQTTNTSQPDKQADLIADGFYRLPLDSGRLQMTMQLLQEHCTLSDQELVLSKQLKVKYYSYEQGIVTVLVKMPDRSKYRVQLKVSLDNLKLACRCGETHYRLCVHAYTVLYRTVWLHGHLDLGMYYWPQLDEDEKLQAKFLEVTTRNDRIYVEPRLRFGNLYRPGLGFKDADRIMLDEPVDGKPKLYSGGETVIGYCLAYSYRGYSTSHQPVLIPFMGLTGKSGEEITRFNRFVKADSDTREIELTEAQQTLGHISREQNALVSDLRILTIDQQRAKLPKIRKELFSLWQEAVPLLVKEQFVYSYNTHQNDQLGHLPQKTGMKWCGFSPVAPVLSFVLKTYPDHYALTQRVTANGRTLSLQHNPDFFMYDEEQKLYYLLASLQDDEVLAWMSEAGNKLTIFSEHFDDFKDSFLGQLKRCYPVVSYSAD
;
A
#
# COMPACT_ATOMS: atom_id res chain seq x y z
N MET A 1 6.62 35.32 -70.74
CA MET A 1 5.72 34.23 -70.29
C MET A 1 6.58 33.03 -69.93
N THR A 2 6.23 32.30 -68.86
CA THR A 2 6.55 30.87 -68.59
C THR A 2 7.95 30.32 -68.93
N ALA A 3 8.72 29.92 -67.90
CA ALA A 3 8.91 28.50 -67.52
C ALA A 3 10.20 28.25 -66.71
N ASN A 4 9.99 27.59 -65.56
CA ASN A 4 10.96 27.02 -64.64
C ASN A 4 12.11 26.22 -65.29
N GLN A 5 13.27 26.18 -64.63
CA GLN A 5 13.69 25.01 -63.83
C GLN A 5 14.97 25.31 -63.03
N THR A 6 14.88 25.32 -61.70
CA THR A 6 16.04 25.26 -60.80
C THR A 6 16.02 23.92 -60.06
N THR A 7 17.14 23.21 -60.14
CA THR A 7 17.36 21.90 -59.54
C THR A 7 17.45 21.97 -58.02
N ASN A 8 16.75 21.07 -57.33
CA ASN A 8 16.80 20.93 -55.87
C ASN A 8 17.66 19.71 -55.51
N THR A 9 18.72 19.89 -54.71
CA THR A 9 19.48 18.76 -54.12
C THR A 9 20.34 19.19 -52.94
N SER A 10 19.85 18.98 -51.70
CA SER A 10 20.65 18.47 -50.55
C SER A 10 19.81 18.46 -49.26
N GLN A 11 19.89 17.35 -48.52
CA GLN A 11 19.38 17.14 -47.14
C GLN A 11 20.30 17.82 -46.08
N PRO A 12 20.14 17.59 -44.76
CA PRO A 12 18.99 17.80 -43.86
C PRO A 12 19.38 18.70 -42.64
N ASP A 13 18.68 18.53 -41.52
CA ASP A 13 19.01 18.91 -40.13
C ASP A 13 18.57 20.27 -39.52
N LYS A 14 18.28 20.17 -38.20
CA LYS A 14 17.95 21.20 -37.19
C LYS A 14 16.55 21.83 -37.36
N GLN A 15 15.57 21.61 -36.48
CA GLN A 15 15.51 20.94 -35.16
C GLN A 15 16.55 21.43 -34.14
N ALA A 16 16.52 22.73 -33.84
CA ALA A 16 16.78 23.28 -32.51
C ALA A 16 16.24 24.72 -32.41
N ASP A 17 15.85 25.08 -31.18
CA ASP A 17 15.75 26.43 -30.60
C ASP A 17 14.57 27.37 -30.92
N LEU A 18 14.01 27.87 -29.80
CA LEU A 18 13.05 28.98 -29.60
C LEU A 18 11.54 28.66 -29.65
N ILE A 19 11.11 27.78 -28.75
CA ILE A 19 9.76 27.79 -28.15
C ILE A 19 9.93 28.10 -26.64
N ALA A 20 9.37 29.22 -26.17
CA ALA A 20 9.36 29.59 -24.75
C ALA A 20 8.08 30.38 -24.43
N ASP A 21 7.13 29.91 -23.62
CA ASP A 21 6.97 28.60 -22.97
C ASP A 21 5.50 28.17 -23.20
N GLY A 22 5.23 27.55 -24.35
CA GLY A 22 3.93 27.54 -25.04
C GLY A 22 2.77 26.74 -24.42
N PHE A 23 2.67 26.68 -23.10
CA PHE A 23 1.70 25.91 -22.35
C PHE A 23 0.72 26.80 -21.56
N TYR A 24 -0.57 26.45 -21.59
CA TYR A 24 -1.52 26.91 -20.58
C TYR A 24 -1.15 26.32 -19.22
N ARG A 25 -1.22 27.09 -18.14
CA ARG A 25 -0.91 26.61 -16.79
C ARG A 25 -2.18 26.62 -15.93
N LEU A 26 -2.58 25.44 -15.45
CA LEU A 26 -3.58 25.31 -14.39
C LEU A 26 -2.84 25.22 -13.05
N PRO A 27 -3.15 26.04 -12.04
CA PRO A 27 -2.60 25.87 -10.70
C PRO A 27 -3.09 24.54 -10.09
N LEU A 28 -2.25 23.88 -9.31
CA LEU A 28 -2.58 22.67 -8.55
C LEU A 28 -2.38 22.91 -7.06
N ASP A 29 -3.15 22.20 -6.24
CA ASP A 29 -2.93 22.16 -4.80
C ASP A 29 -1.63 21.38 -4.48
N SER A 30 -0.61 22.11 -4.03
CA SER A 30 0.73 21.61 -3.76
C SER A 30 0.71 20.66 -2.58
N GLY A 31 0.85 19.37 -2.86
CA GLY A 31 0.78 18.27 -1.88
C GLY A 31 -0.27 17.21 -2.21
N ARG A 32 -1.24 17.51 -3.11
CA ARG A 32 -2.20 16.51 -3.59
C ARG A 32 -2.08 16.19 -5.07
N LEU A 33 -1.65 17.15 -5.91
CA LEU A 33 -1.65 17.01 -7.37
C LEU A 33 -2.98 16.49 -7.93
N GLN A 34 -4.09 16.91 -7.31
CA GLN A 34 -5.43 16.53 -7.72
C GLN A 34 -6.09 17.69 -8.46
N MET A 35 -6.73 17.36 -9.57
CA MET A 35 -7.62 18.26 -10.30
C MET A 35 -9.07 17.91 -9.99
N THR A 36 -9.84 18.90 -9.57
CA THR A 36 -11.28 18.78 -9.28
C THR A 36 -12.12 19.35 -10.42
N MET A 37 -13.42 19.01 -10.44
CA MET A 37 -14.35 19.58 -11.42
C MET A 37 -14.53 21.10 -11.22
N GLN A 38 -14.48 21.56 -9.96
CA GLN A 38 -14.55 22.98 -9.62
C GLN A 38 -13.39 23.77 -10.26
N LEU A 39 -12.15 23.35 -10.02
CA LEU A 39 -10.96 23.99 -10.60
C LEU A 39 -11.01 24.04 -12.13
N LEU A 40 -11.48 22.96 -12.76
CA LEU A 40 -11.65 22.91 -14.21
C LEU A 40 -12.76 23.84 -14.73
N GLN A 41 -13.81 24.08 -13.94
CA GLN A 41 -14.89 25.02 -14.27
C GLN A 41 -14.46 26.48 -14.09
N GLU A 42 -13.70 26.79 -13.04
CA GLU A 42 -13.15 28.14 -12.77
C GLU A 42 -12.26 28.63 -13.92
N HIS A 43 -11.53 27.72 -14.58
CA HIS A 43 -10.68 28.00 -15.74
C HIS A 43 -11.36 27.76 -17.11
N CYS A 44 -12.68 27.53 -17.14
CA CYS A 44 -13.42 27.27 -18.38
C CYS A 44 -13.89 28.56 -19.07
N THR A 45 -13.28 28.89 -20.21
CA THR A 45 -13.69 30.04 -21.05
C THR A 45 -14.31 29.59 -22.39
N LEU A 46 -14.91 28.40 -22.42
CA LEU A 46 -15.55 27.84 -23.61
C LEU A 46 -16.99 28.34 -23.74
N SER A 47 -17.42 28.62 -24.98
CA SER A 47 -18.82 28.86 -25.31
C SER A 47 -19.69 27.61 -25.13
N ASP A 48 -21.01 27.78 -25.03
CA ASP A 48 -21.96 26.65 -24.95
C ASP A 48 -21.80 25.66 -26.11
N GLN A 49 -21.49 26.14 -27.31
CA GLN A 49 -21.26 25.30 -28.49
C GLN A 49 -19.97 24.45 -28.33
N GLU A 50 -18.89 25.06 -27.85
CA GLU A 50 -17.64 24.35 -27.53
C GLU A 50 -17.84 23.34 -26.38
N LEU A 51 -18.65 23.68 -25.37
CA LEU A 51 -19.01 22.78 -24.27
C LEU A 51 -19.85 21.58 -24.74
N VAL A 52 -20.82 21.79 -25.64
CA VAL A 52 -21.60 20.70 -26.26
C VAL A 52 -20.69 19.82 -27.12
N LEU A 53 -19.80 20.42 -27.92
CA LEU A 53 -18.82 19.69 -28.72
C LEU A 53 -17.89 18.84 -27.85
N SER A 54 -17.36 19.40 -26.75
CA SER A 54 -16.40 18.75 -25.85
C SER A 54 -16.88 17.39 -25.32
N LYS A 55 -18.20 17.25 -25.08
CA LYS A 55 -18.84 16.03 -24.58
C LYS A 55 -18.83 14.92 -25.64
N GLN A 56 -18.91 15.29 -26.92
CA GLN A 56 -18.97 14.38 -28.07
C GLN A 56 -17.59 13.88 -28.54
N LEU A 57 -16.53 14.65 -28.28
CA LEU A 57 -15.16 14.31 -28.70
C LEU A 57 -14.68 13.02 -28.03
N LYS A 58 -13.92 12.19 -28.78
CA LYS A 58 -13.34 10.95 -28.23
C LYS A 58 -11.88 11.17 -27.87
N VAL A 59 -11.50 10.83 -26.64
CA VAL A 59 -10.11 10.86 -26.17
C VAL A 59 -9.51 9.45 -26.23
N LYS A 60 -8.21 9.38 -26.53
CA LYS A 60 -7.39 8.18 -26.36
C LYS A 60 -6.00 8.58 -25.85
N TYR A 61 -5.58 8.00 -24.73
CA TYR A 61 -4.20 8.15 -24.26
C TYR A 61 -3.24 7.43 -25.22
N TYR A 62 -2.08 8.04 -25.50
CA TYR A 62 -1.19 7.63 -26.59
C TYR A 62 0.22 7.25 -26.13
N SER A 63 0.91 8.14 -25.41
CA SER A 63 2.26 7.87 -24.89
C SER A 63 2.61 8.74 -23.69
N TYR A 64 3.62 8.33 -22.93
CA TYR A 64 4.26 9.10 -21.87
C TYR A 64 5.77 9.04 -22.09
N GLU A 65 6.35 10.18 -22.45
CA GLU A 65 7.74 10.37 -22.86
C GLU A 65 8.25 11.63 -22.16
N GLN A 66 9.38 11.59 -21.44
CA GLN A 66 10.01 12.77 -20.83
C GLN A 66 9.06 13.62 -19.95
N GLY A 67 8.28 12.95 -19.10
CA GLY A 67 7.29 13.61 -18.23
C GLY A 67 6.04 14.14 -18.93
N ILE A 68 5.89 13.91 -20.23
CA ILE A 68 4.78 14.45 -21.03
C ILE A 68 3.81 13.33 -21.40
N VAL A 69 2.60 13.38 -20.83
CA VAL A 69 1.49 12.54 -21.26
C VAL A 69 0.91 13.13 -22.55
N THR A 70 0.95 12.37 -23.64
CA THR A 70 0.29 12.72 -24.90
C THR A 70 -1.06 12.03 -25.01
N VAL A 71 -2.12 12.83 -25.21
CA VAL A 71 -3.50 12.38 -25.41
C VAL A 71 -3.99 12.81 -26.79
N LEU A 72 -4.63 11.89 -27.51
CA LEU A 72 -5.24 12.13 -28.81
C LEU A 72 -6.73 12.44 -28.64
N VAL A 73 -7.15 13.60 -29.14
CA VAL A 73 -8.56 13.99 -29.23
C VAL A 73 -9.02 13.84 -30.68
N LYS A 74 -10.04 13.01 -30.90
CA LYS A 74 -10.62 12.77 -32.23
C LYS A 74 -11.93 13.53 -32.39
N MET A 75 -11.99 14.32 -33.46
CA MET A 75 -13.15 15.12 -33.86
C MET A 75 -14.19 14.32 -34.67
N PRO A 76 -15.42 14.82 -34.83
CA PRO A 76 -16.45 14.21 -35.67
C PRO A 76 -16.03 14.06 -37.14
N ASP A 77 -15.32 15.05 -37.69
CA ASP A 77 -14.74 15.07 -39.04
C ASP A 77 -13.56 14.09 -39.24
N ARG A 78 -13.21 13.33 -38.20
CA ARG A 78 -12.08 12.39 -38.09
C ARG A 78 -10.69 13.02 -37.95
N SER A 79 -10.58 14.34 -37.91
CA SER A 79 -9.31 15.01 -37.55
C SER A 79 -8.87 14.63 -36.13
N LYS A 80 -7.57 14.76 -35.85
CA LYS A 80 -6.94 14.34 -34.59
C LYS A 80 -6.04 15.45 -34.07
N TYR A 81 -6.30 15.89 -32.84
CA TYR A 81 -5.46 16.85 -32.13
C TYR A 81 -4.64 16.13 -31.07
N ARG A 82 -3.39 16.58 -30.86
CA ARG A 82 -2.53 16.14 -29.76
C ARG A 82 -2.63 17.17 -28.64
N VAL A 83 -3.05 16.72 -27.47
CA VAL A 83 -2.96 17.44 -26.20
C VAL A 83 -1.79 16.84 -25.43
N GLN A 84 -0.89 17.68 -24.93
CA GLN A 84 0.25 17.30 -24.12
C GLN A 84 0.06 17.85 -22.71
N LEU A 85 0.30 17.01 -21.71
CA LEU A 85 0.18 17.32 -20.29
C LEU A 85 1.55 17.11 -19.63
N LYS A 86 2.09 18.12 -18.94
CA LYS A 86 3.28 17.98 -18.07
C LYS A 86 2.93 18.45 -16.66
N VAL A 87 3.15 17.59 -15.67
CA VAL A 87 2.80 17.86 -14.27
C VAL A 87 3.99 18.49 -13.54
N SER A 88 3.73 19.38 -12.60
CA SER A 88 4.69 19.96 -11.66
C SER A 88 4.00 20.12 -10.30
N LEU A 89 4.76 20.35 -9.22
CA LEU A 89 4.21 20.39 -7.84
C LEU A 89 3.09 21.42 -7.64
N ASP A 90 3.16 22.53 -8.38
CA ASP A 90 2.34 23.73 -8.25
C ASP A 90 1.41 23.96 -9.45
N ASN A 91 1.65 23.30 -10.59
CA ASN A 91 0.87 23.52 -11.80
C ASN A 91 0.84 22.30 -12.75
N LEU A 92 -0.23 22.21 -13.54
CA LEU A 92 -0.33 21.39 -14.73
C LEU A 92 -0.12 22.28 -15.97
N LYS A 93 0.90 21.96 -16.77
CA LYS A 93 1.14 22.56 -18.09
C LYS A 93 0.39 21.80 -19.18
N LEU A 94 -0.39 22.50 -20.01
CA LEU A 94 -1.13 21.95 -21.15
C LEU A 94 -0.75 22.63 -22.47
N ALA A 95 -0.41 21.86 -23.49
CA ALA A 95 -0.27 22.35 -24.86
C ALA A 95 -1.20 21.57 -25.81
N CYS A 96 -1.76 22.23 -26.81
CA CYS A 96 -2.51 21.56 -27.88
C CYS A 96 -2.13 22.13 -29.25
N ARG A 97 -1.95 21.23 -30.23
CA ARG A 97 -1.60 21.61 -31.62
C ARG A 97 -2.70 22.35 -32.40
N CYS A 98 -3.78 22.79 -31.75
CA CYS A 98 -4.77 23.70 -32.36
C CYS A 98 -4.41 25.19 -32.22
N GLY A 99 -3.30 25.54 -31.54
CA GLY A 99 -2.76 26.91 -31.50
C GLY A 99 -3.38 27.86 -30.47
N GLU A 100 -4.50 27.52 -29.84
CA GLU A 100 -5.20 28.40 -28.90
C GLU A 100 -4.72 28.32 -27.43
N THR A 101 -3.85 27.35 -27.08
CA THR A 101 -3.54 27.03 -25.68
C THR A 101 -2.57 27.98 -24.98
N HIS A 102 -2.29 29.17 -25.52
CA HIS A 102 -1.41 30.14 -24.85
C HIS A 102 -2.15 31.05 -23.87
N TYR A 103 -3.47 31.24 -24.05
CA TYR A 103 -4.28 32.17 -23.27
C TYR A 103 -5.51 31.54 -22.60
N ARG A 104 -6.00 30.40 -23.11
CA ARG A 104 -7.18 29.70 -22.60
C ARG A 104 -7.07 28.19 -22.76
N LEU A 105 -7.86 27.43 -21.98
CA LEU A 105 -8.12 26.04 -22.27
C LEU A 105 -8.91 25.94 -23.58
N CYS A 106 -8.30 25.40 -24.63
CA CYS A 106 -9.04 25.06 -25.85
C CYS A 106 -9.97 23.86 -25.62
N VAL A 107 -10.98 23.70 -26.48
CA VAL A 107 -11.96 22.60 -26.37
C VAL A 107 -11.31 21.22 -26.24
N HIS A 108 -10.20 20.97 -26.95
CA HIS A 108 -9.48 19.70 -26.90
C HIS A 108 -8.85 19.44 -25.52
N ALA A 109 -8.15 20.43 -24.96
CA ALA A 109 -7.50 20.32 -23.66
C ALA A 109 -8.53 20.17 -22.55
N TYR A 110 -9.59 20.99 -22.58
CA TYR A 110 -10.73 20.88 -21.67
C TYR A 110 -11.36 19.48 -21.72
N THR A 111 -11.63 18.92 -22.91
CA THR A 111 -12.20 17.56 -23.05
C THR A 111 -11.35 16.50 -22.35
N VAL A 112 -10.03 16.55 -22.47
CA VAL A 112 -9.12 15.56 -21.86
C VAL A 112 -9.23 15.57 -20.33
N LEU A 113 -9.22 16.77 -19.74
CA LEU A 113 -9.37 16.95 -18.31
C LEU A 113 -10.77 16.56 -17.84
N TYR A 114 -11.80 17.12 -18.48
CA TYR A 114 -13.21 16.94 -18.16
C TYR A 114 -13.64 15.49 -18.15
N ARG A 115 -13.27 14.70 -19.16
CA ARG A 115 -13.62 13.27 -19.21
C ARG A 115 -12.98 12.49 -18.09
N THR A 116 -11.75 12.83 -17.72
CA THR A 116 -11.01 12.10 -16.70
C THR A 116 -11.51 12.46 -15.30
N VAL A 117 -11.83 13.73 -15.05
CA VAL A 117 -12.40 14.22 -13.78
C VAL A 117 -13.87 13.78 -13.61
N TRP A 118 -14.72 13.86 -14.65
CA TRP A 118 -16.13 13.44 -14.57
C TRP A 118 -16.27 11.99 -14.08
N LEU A 119 -15.45 11.07 -14.62
CA LEU A 119 -15.57 9.63 -14.34
C LEU A 119 -15.23 9.24 -12.90
N HIS A 120 -14.45 10.06 -12.18
CA HIS A 120 -13.87 9.71 -10.88
C HIS A 120 -14.04 10.81 -9.80
N GLY A 121 -14.74 11.90 -10.10
CA GLY A 121 -14.88 13.10 -9.27
C GLY A 121 -13.62 13.98 -9.20
N HIS A 122 -12.44 13.38 -9.41
CA HIS A 122 -11.14 14.02 -9.41
C HIS A 122 -10.20 13.32 -10.41
N LEU A 123 -9.11 13.99 -10.79
CA LEU A 123 -7.99 13.40 -11.52
C LEU A 123 -6.72 13.53 -10.66
N ASP A 124 -6.22 12.39 -10.19
CA ASP A 124 -4.89 12.26 -9.59
C ASP A 124 -3.81 12.35 -10.68
N LEU A 125 -3.03 13.44 -10.65
CA LEU A 125 -1.91 13.69 -11.56
C LEU A 125 -0.57 13.22 -10.97
N GLY A 126 -0.53 12.81 -9.70
CA GLY A 126 0.69 12.36 -9.02
C GLY A 126 1.31 11.13 -9.69
N MET A 127 0.52 10.31 -10.38
CA MET A 127 1.02 9.19 -11.19
C MET A 127 1.84 9.61 -12.42
N TYR A 128 1.85 10.89 -12.81
CA TYR A 128 2.62 11.42 -13.94
C TYR A 128 3.76 12.36 -13.52
N TYR A 129 3.96 12.57 -12.22
CA TYR A 129 5.04 13.42 -11.69
C TYR A 129 6.22 12.56 -11.25
N TRP A 130 7.29 12.57 -12.07
CA TRP A 130 8.50 11.77 -11.88
C TRP A 130 9.76 12.64 -12.09
N PRO A 131 10.05 13.58 -11.17
CA PRO A 131 11.21 14.47 -11.28
C PRO A 131 12.52 13.68 -11.45
N GLN A 132 13.47 14.26 -12.18
CA GLN A 132 14.70 13.65 -12.76
C GLN A 132 14.45 12.60 -13.85
N LEU A 133 13.40 11.79 -13.75
CA LEU A 133 13.05 10.80 -14.79
C LEU A 133 12.38 11.44 -16.01
N ASP A 134 11.76 12.61 -15.82
CA ASP A 134 11.17 13.41 -16.90
C ASP A 134 12.21 13.97 -17.89
N GLU A 135 13.52 13.92 -17.60
CA GLU A 135 14.58 14.54 -18.43
C GLU A 135 15.55 13.52 -19.04
N ASP A 136 15.67 12.31 -18.48
CA ASP A 136 16.51 11.23 -19.01
C ASP A 136 15.68 9.97 -19.33
N GLU A 137 15.51 9.67 -20.62
CA GLU A 137 14.78 8.50 -21.13
C GLU A 137 15.39 7.16 -20.66
N LYS A 138 16.71 7.08 -20.46
CA LYS A 138 17.39 5.86 -19.98
C LYS A 138 17.10 5.63 -18.51
N LEU A 139 17.11 6.69 -17.69
CA LEU A 139 16.68 6.59 -16.30
C LEU A 139 15.18 6.27 -16.22
N GLN A 140 14.34 6.94 -17.02
CA GLN A 140 12.91 6.65 -17.13
C GLN A 140 12.67 5.16 -17.43
N ALA A 141 13.29 4.62 -18.47
CA ALA A 141 13.16 3.21 -18.86
C ALA A 141 13.76 2.22 -17.83
N LYS A 142 14.83 2.63 -17.13
CA LYS A 142 15.47 1.85 -16.07
C LYS A 142 14.55 1.68 -14.86
N PHE A 143 13.94 2.77 -14.38
CA PHE A 143 13.22 2.82 -13.10
C PHE A 143 11.71 2.67 -13.20
N LEU A 144 11.07 3.11 -14.29
CA LEU A 144 9.62 3.10 -14.47
C LEU A 144 9.17 2.03 -15.49
N GLU A 145 7.91 1.66 -15.34
CA GLU A 145 7.12 0.88 -16.30
C GLU A 145 5.95 1.72 -16.79
N VAL A 146 5.79 1.82 -18.11
CA VAL A 146 4.77 2.65 -18.77
C VAL A 146 3.81 1.73 -19.52
N THR A 147 2.58 1.62 -19.03
CA THR A 147 1.51 0.83 -19.65
C THR A 147 0.42 1.75 -20.19
N THR A 148 0.36 1.91 -21.51
CA THR A 148 -0.71 2.68 -22.19
C THR A 148 -1.95 1.81 -22.40
N ARG A 149 -3.09 2.23 -21.85
CA ARG A 149 -4.43 1.75 -22.22
C ARG A 149 -5.18 2.81 -23.03
N ASN A 150 -6.36 2.50 -23.54
CA ASN A 150 -7.14 3.47 -24.34
C ASN A 150 -7.61 4.67 -23.49
N ASP A 151 -7.85 4.44 -22.21
CA ASP A 151 -8.52 5.29 -21.23
C ASP A 151 -7.57 5.97 -20.22
N ARG A 152 -6.35 5.44 -20.04
CA ARG A 152 -5.32 6.00 -19.14
C ARG A 152 -3.91 5.49 -19.52
N ILE A 153 -2.86 6.19 -19.08
CA ILE A 153 -1.49 5.64 -19.01
C ILE A 153 -1.18 5.35 -17.55
N TYR A 154 -0.68 4.15 -17.27
CA TYR A 154 -0.13 3.80 -15.97
C TYR A 154 1.38 4.01 -16.04
N VAL A 155 1.92 4.83 -15.15
CA VAL A 155 3.37 5.05 -15.00
C VAL A 155 3.69 4.71 -13.57
N GLU A 156 4.38 3.59 -13.38
CA GLU A 156 4.59 2.98 -12.07
C GLU A 156 6.07 2.60 -11.90
N PRO A 157 6.60 2.60 -10.67
CA PRO A 157 7.89 1.99 -10.37
C PRO A 157 7.98 0.54 -10.87
N ARG A 158 9.12 0.17 -11.48
CA ARG A 158 9.42 -1.25 -11.69
C ARG A 158 9.59 -1.93 -10.34
N LEU A 159 8.93 -3.07 -10.16
CA LEU A 159 8.87 -3.85 -8.91
C LEU A 159 10.23 -3.99 -8.17
N ARG A 160 11.34 -4.16 -8.90
CA ARG A 160 12.69 -4.30 -8.31
C ARG A 160 13.17 -3.07 -7.51
N PHE A 161 12.58 -1.89 -7.71
CA PHE A 161 12.89 -0.64 -7.01
C PHE A 161 11.85 -0.28 -5.92
N GLY A 162 10.75 -1.02 -5.82
CA GLY A 162 9.71 -0.73 -4.83
C GLY A 162 9.08 0.66 -5.00
N ASN A 163 8.84 1.38 -3.90
CA ASN A 163 8.25 2.72 -3.94
C ASN A 163 9.34 3.79 -4.14
N LEU A 164 9.17 4.70 -5.10
CA LEU A 164 10.13 5.77 -5.39
C LEU A 164 9.77 7.06 -4.65
N TYR A 165 10.78 7.67 -4.02
CA TYR A 165 10.67 8.99 -3.41
C TYR A 165 10.46 10.08 -4.47
N ARG A 166 9.50 10.97 -4.25
CA ARG A 166 9.21 12.13 -5.11
C ARG A 166 9.27 13.41 -4.27
N PRO A 167 10.24 14.32 -4.49
CA PRO A 167 10.31 15.59 -3.78
C PRO A 167 8.98 16.35 -3.79
N GLY A 168 8.61 16.91 -2.64
CA GLY A 168 7.32 17.58 -2.42
C GLY A 168 6.11 16.67 -2.23
N LEU A 169 6.21 15.36 -2.49
CA LEU A 169 5.16 14.35 -2.20
C LEU A 169 5.62 13.27 -1.21
N GLY A 170 6.92 13.11 -1.01
CA GLY A 170 7.50 12.00 -0.26
C GLY A 170 7.30 10.65 -0.96
N PHE A 171 7.06 9.62 -0.15
CA PHE A 171 6.59 8.32 -0.63
C PHE A 171 5.07 8.25 -0.61
N LYS A 172 4.50 7.44 -1.50
CA LYS A 172 3.08 7.12 -1.47
C LYS A 172 2.68 6.49 -0.11
N ASP A 173 1.56 6.94 0.47
CA ASP A 173 0.91 6.42 1.70
C ASP A 173 1.75 6.49 3.01
N ALA A 174 2.81 7.31 3.05
CA ALA A 174 3.70 7.44 4.22
C ALA A 174 3.11 8.25 5.40
N ASP A 175 1.98 8.92 5.19
CA ASP A 175 1.25 9.75 6.16
C ASP A 175 0.50 8.95 7.24
N ARG A 176 0.57 7.62 7.19
CA ARG A 176 -0.25 6.69 7.99
C ARG A 176 0.44 6.07 9.22
N ILE A 177 1.62 6.54 9.62
CA ILE A 177 2.51 5.89 10.60
C ILE A 177 2.68 6.77 11.85
N MET A 178 2.51 6.24 13.07
CA MET A 178 2.63 7.01 14.34
C MET A 178 3.56 6.41 15.42
N LEU A 179 4.26 7.30 16.16
CA LEU A 179 5.47 7.10 16.99
C LEU A 179 5.33 6.54 18.46
N ASP A 180 5.79 5.33 18.85
CA ASP A 180 5.73 4.74 20.23
C ASP A 180 6.92 3.75 20.59
N GLU A 181 7.03 3.22 21.84
CA GLU A 181 8.09 2.26 22.34
C GLU A 181 7.57 1.01 23.15
N PRO A 182 8.33 -0.11 23.33
CA PRO A 182 7.82 -1.41 23.86
C PRO A 182 8.62 -2.14 25.01
N VAL A 183 8.02 -3.18 25.65
CA VAL A 183 8.59 -4.02 26.77
C VAL A 183 8.17 -5.53 26.67
N ASP A 184 8.90 -6.46 27.32
CA ASP A 184 9.02 -7.93 27.02
C ASP A 184 8.69 -8.90 28.20
N GLY A 185 8.38 -10.21 27.96
CA GLY A 185 8.16 -11.22 29.04
C GLY A 185 7.88 -12.70 28.63
N LYS A 186 8.34 -13.72 29.43
CA LYS A 186 8.43 -15.16 29.03
C LYS A 186 7.72 -16.24 29.91
N PRO A 187 7.28 -17.41 29.35
CA PRO A 187 6.60 -18.50 30.12
C PRO A 187 7.09 -19.98 29.99
N LYS A 188 6.30 -20.97 30.48
CA LYS A 188 6.59 -22.44 30.65
C LYS A 188 5.38 -23.38 30.40
N LEU A 189 5.65 -24.69 30.19
CA LEU A 189 4.77 -25.79 29.66
C LEU A 189 4.19 -26.82 30.68
N TYR A 190 3.25 -27.66 30.21
CA TYR A 190 2.59 -28.81 30.89
C TYR A 190 2.55 -30.10 30.00
N SER A 191 1.89 -31.18 30.45
CA SER A 191 1.84 -32.54 29.85
C SER A 191 0.41 -33.09 29.65
N GLY A 192 0.17 -33.93 28.62
CA GLY A 192 -1.18 -34.30 28.15
C GLY A 192 -1.63 -35.77 28.26
N GLY A 193 -2.77 -36.07 27.60
CA GLY A 193 -3.43 -37.38 27.57
C GLY A 193 -4.98 -37.32 27.56
N GLU A 194 -5.56 -36.13 27.63
CA GLU A 194 -6.98 -35.89 27.93
C GLU A 194 -7.72 -35.16 26.78
N THR A 195 -9.01 -34.88 26.99
CA THR A 195 -9.70 -33.79 26.26
C THR A 195 -9.13 -32.48 26.77
N VAL A 196 -8.69 -31.61 25.86
CA VAL A 196 -7.98 -30.37 26.19
C VAL A 196 -8.62 -29.18 25.50
N ILE A 197 -8.47 -28.02 26.12
CA ILE A 197 -8.61 -26.74 25.43
C ILE A 197 -7.31 -26.46 24.66
N GLY A 198 -7.46 -25.97 23.44
CA GLY A 198 -6.39 -25.35 22.67
C GLY A 198 -6.86 -24.01 22.11
N TYR A 199 -5.94 -23.27 21.51
CA TYR A 199 -6.19 -21.92 21.03
C TYR A 199 -5.72 -21.77 19.59
N CYS A 200 -6.46 -21.03 18.77
CA CYS A 200 -5.96 -20.63 17.46
C CYS A 200 -5.93 -19.13 17.22
N LEU A 201 -4.84 -18.68 16.59
CA LEU A 201 -4.73 -17.40 15.92
C LEU A 201 -5.55 -17.49 14.65
N ALA A 202 -6.74 -16.90 14.65
CA ALA A 202 -7.67 -16.93 13.54
C ALA A 202 -7.63 -15.61 12.77
N TYR A 203 -7.36 -15.70 11.48
CA TYR A 203 -7.12 -14.53 10.64
C TYR A 203 -7.47 -14.78 9.18
N SER A 204 -7.58 -13.69 8.43
CA SER A 204 -7.73 -13.70 6.98
C SER A 204 -6.67 -12.79 6.36
N TYR A 205 -6.26 -13.08 5.12
CA TYR A 205 -5.22 -12.31 4.46
C TYR A 205 -5.71 -10.90 4.09
N ARG A 206 -4.81 -9.90 4.17
CA ARG A 206 -5.07 -8.53 3.71
C ARG A 206 -5.50 -8.51 2.23
N GLY A 207 -6.35 -7.55 1.87
CA GLY A 207 -6.78 -7.30 0.49
C GLY A 207 -8.12 -7.95 0.09
N TYR A 208 -8.72 -8.80 0.94
CA TYR A 208 -10.10 -9.24 0.74
C TYR A 208 -11.10 -8.27 1.36
N SER A 209 -12.24 -8.04 0.69
CA SER A 209 -13.30 -7.14 1.21
C SER A 209 -13.99 -7.65 2.49
N THR A 210 -13.71 -8.89 2.90
CA THR A 210 -14.16 -9.52 4.14
C THR A 210 -13.01 -9.80 5.11
N SER A 211 -11.81 -9.24 4.88
CA SER A 211 -10.68 -9.43 5.79
C SER A 211 -10.99 -8.87 7.17
N HIS A 212 -10.84 -9.68 8.21
CA HIS A 212 -11.01 -9.28 9.60
C HIS A 212 -9.67 -9.21 10.33
N GLN A 213 -9.60 -8.36 11.36
CA GLN A 213 -8.45 -8.30 12.27
C GLN A 213 -8.28 -9.66 12.99
N PRO A 214 -7.04 -10.09 13.28
CA PRO A 214 -6.80 -11.39 13.88
C PRO A 214 -7.36 -11.47 15.29
N VAL A 215 -8.01 -12.59 15.58
CA VAL A 215 -8.64 -12.88 16.88
C VAL A 215 -8.20 -14.24 17.40
N LEU A 216 -8.18 -14.37 18.72
CA LEU A 216 -8.02 -15.64 19.40
C LEU A 216 -9.34 -16.41 19.34
N ILE A 217 -9.28 -17.70 19.06
CA ILE A 217 -10.44 -18.60 19.17
C ILE A 217 -10.02 -19.87 19.93
N PRO A 218 -10.59 -20.13 21.12
CA PRO A 218 -10.43 -21.39 21.81
C PRO A 218 -11.17 -22.52 21.09
N PHE A 219 -10.64 -23.73 21.17
CA PHE A 219 -11.25 -24.95 20.65
C PHE A 219 -11.09 -26.11 21.63
N MET A 220 -12.02 -27.06 21.57
CA MET A 220 -11.90 -28.35 22.26
C MET A 220 -11.25 -29.37 21.32
N GLY A 221 -10.25 -30.09 21.80
CA GLY A 221 -9.56 -31.14 21.06
C GLY A 221 -9.35 -32.41 21.90
N LEU A 222 -9.16 -33.54 21.22
CA LEU A 222 -8.74 -34.79 21.85
C LEU A 222 -7.27 -35.03 21.55
N THR A 223 -6.46 -35.20 22.59
CA THR A 223 -5.03 -35.50 22.44
C THR A 223 -4.79 -36.94 21.97
N GLY A 224 -3.60 -37.20 21.41
CA GLY A 224 -3.11 -38.54 21.14
C GLY A 224 -2.67 -39.27 22.43
N LYS A 225 -2.33 -40.57 22.32
CA LYS A 225 -1.89 -41.36 23.48
C LYS A 225 -0.59 -40.86 24.14
N SER A 226 0.25 -40.12 23.42
CA SER A 226 1.44 -39.45 24.01
C SER A 226 1.10 -38.12 24.70
N GLY A 227 -0.11 -37.60 24.51
CA GLY A 227 -0.49 -36.28 24.99
C GLY A 227 0.14 -35.12 24.19
N GLU A 228 0.93 -35.38 23.15
CA GLU A 228 1.74 -34.36 22.47
C GLU A 228 0.99 -33.60 21.36
N GLU A 229 0.10 -34.29 20.64
CA GLU A 229 -0.64 -33.75 19.49
C GLU A 229 -2.17 -33.81 19.66
N ILE A 230 -2.89 -32.94 18.94
CA ILE A 230 -4.34 -33.05 18.77
C ILE A 230 -4.65 -34.03 17.64
N THR A 231 -5.20 -35.19 17.98
CA THR A 231 -5.61 -36.18 16.97
C THR A 231 -6.89 -35.75 16.26
N ARG A 232 -7.83 -35.14 17.02
CA ARG A 232 -9.15 -34.70 16.57
C ARG A 232 -9.54 -33.35 17.17
N PHE A 233 -9.99 -32.43 16.34
CA PHE A 233 -10.66 -31.19 16.75
C PHE A 233 -12.17 -31.45 16.90
N ASN A 234 -12.74 -31.06 18.04
CA ASN A 234 -14.13 -31.38 18.40
C ASN A 234 -15.11 -30.23 18.16
N ARG A 235 -14.74 -28.99 18.51
CA ARG A 235 -15.56 -27.77 18.32
C ARG A 235 -14.75 -26.51 18.61
N PHE A 236 -15.12 -25.37 18.04
CA PHE A 236 -14.74 -24.07 18.58
C PHE A 236 -15.55 -23.79 19.86
N VAL A 237 -14.95 -23.11 20.83
CA VAL A 237 -15.58 -22.66 22.07
C VAL A 237 -16.11 -21.25 21.85
N LYS A 238 -17.41 -21.04 22.05
CA LYS A 238 -18.10 -19.75 21.86
C LYS A 238 -18.71 -19.21 23.15
N ALA A 239 -19.08 -20.10 24.07
CA ALA A 239 -19.60 -19.77 25.39
C ALA A 239 -18.96 -20.67 26.47
N ASP A 240 -18.99 -20.24 27.74
CA ASP A 240 -18.45 -21.01 28.86
C ASP A 240 -19.16 -22.37 29.05
N SER A 241 -20.37 -22.53 28.51
CA SER A 241 -21.06 -23.82 28.42
C SER A 241 -20.29 -24.87 27.64
N ASP A 242 -19.44 -24.45 26.69
CA ASP A 242 -18.76 -25.34 25.75
C ASP A 242 -17.50 -25.98 26.34
N THR A 243 -17.09 -25.57 27.55
CA THR A 243 -15.92 -26.08 28.28
C THR A 243 -16.28 -26.86 29.56
N ARG A 244 -17.58 -27.08 29.85
CA ARG A 244 -18.06 -27.81 31.05
C ARG A 244 -17.51 -29.23 31.25
N GLU A 245 -16.90 -29.81 30.22
CA GLU A 245 -16.29 -31.15 30.23
C GLU A 245 -14.86 -31.16 30.80
N ILE A 246 -14.25 -29.99 31.05
CA ILE A 246 -12.88 -29.83 31.54
C ILE A 246 -12.78 -28.77 32.63
N GLU A 247 -11.79 -28.89 33.50
CA GLU A 247 -11.42 -27.83 34.46
C GLU A 247 -10.43 -26.88 33.78
N LEU A 248 -10.75 -25.58 33.74
CA LEU A 248 -9.89 -24.55 33.13
C LEU A 248 -8.99 -23.92 34.17
N THR A 249 -7.69 -23.84 33.87
CA THR A 249 -6.75 -23.02 34.66
C THR A 249 -7.10 -21.53 34.60
N GLU A 250 -6.64 -20.74 35.57
CA GLU A 250 -6.82 -19.28 35.60
C GLU A 250 -6.36 -18.62 34.29
N ALA A 251 -5.19 -19.00 33.76
CA ALA A 251 -4.67 -18.51 32.48
C ALA A 251 -5.61 -18.84 31.30
N GLN A 252 -6.20 -20.03 31.29
CA GLN A 252 -7.12 -20.47 30.24
C GLN A 252 -8.49 -19.77 30.33
N GLN A 253 -8.94 -19.45 31.55
CA GLN A 253 -10.11 -18.60 31.79
C GLN A 253 -9.86 -17.18 31.29
N THR A 254 -8.69 -16.59 31.58
CA THR A 254 -8.27 -15.27 31.07
C THR A 254 -8.22 -15.25 29.54
N LEU A 255 -7.61 -16.26 28.90
CA LEU A 255 -7.60 -16.40 27.44
C LEU A 255 -9.01 -16.57 26.85
N GLY A 256 -9.91 -17.25 27.55
CA GLY A 256 -11.33 -17.37 27.19
C GLY A 256 -12.07 -16.03 27.25
N HIS A 257 -11.77 -15.19 28.24
CA HIS A 257 -12.29 -13.83 28.34
C HIS A 257 -11.75 -12.93 27.23
N ILE A 258 -10.42 -12.86 27.05
CA ILE A 258 -9.76 -12.08 25.98
C ILE A 258 -10.33 -12.44 24.59
N SER A 259 -10.47 -13.74 24.30
CA SER A 259 -11.10 -14.24 23.07
C SER A 259 -12.48 -13.62 22.85
N ARG A 260 -13.33 -13.57 23.88
CA ARG A 260 -14.70 -13.01 23.76
C ARG A 260 -14.67 -11.51 23.47
N GLU A 261 -13.80 -10.75 24.13
CA GLU A 261 -13.67 -9.32 23.90
C GLU A 261 -13.16 -9.02 22.48
N GLN A 262 -12.13 -9.75 22.01
CA GLN A 262 -11.64 -9.64 20.63
C GLN A 262 -12.72 -9.96 19.60
N ASN A 263 -13.51 -11.02 19.83
CA ASN A 263 -14.61 -11.40 18.94
C ASN A 263 -15.76 -10.37 18.96
N ALA A 264 -16.05 -9.75 20.10
CA ALA A 264 -17.04 -8.66 20.19
C ALA A 264 -16.59 -7.44 19.38
N LEU A 265 -15.35 -6.97 19.58
CA LEU A 265 -14.76 -5.84 18.86
C LEU A 265 -14.77 -6.03 17.33
N VAL A 266 -14.45 -7.24 16.86
CA VAL A 266 -14.48 -7.56 15.41
C VAL A 266 -15.91 -7.71 14.90
N SER A 267 -16.86 -8.21 15.71
CA SER A 267 -18.27 -8.30 15.32
C SER A 267 -18.94 -6.93 15.19
N ASP A 268 -18.61 -6.01 16.09
CA ASP A 268 -19.10 -4.62 16.09
C ASP A 268 -18.67 -3.84 14.85
N LEU A 269 -17.54 -4.19 14.21
CA LEU A 269 -17.16 -3.62 12.92
C LEU A 269 -18.07 -4.10 11.76
N ARG A 270 -18.51 -5.37 11.78
CA ARG A 270 -19.24 -5.99 10.65
C ARG A 270 -20.61 -5.36 10.40
N ILE A 271 -21.26 -4.86 11.44
CA ILE A 271 -22.60 -4.25 11.36
C ILE A 271 -22.60 -2.78 10.88
N LEU A 272 -21.41 -2.20 10.66
CA LEU A 272 -21.23 -0.79 10.31
C LEU A 272 -21.01 -0.58 8.81
N THR A 273 -21.32 0.62 8.32
CA THR A 273 -20.97 1.02 6.94
C THR A 273 -19.45 1.20 6.78
N ILE A 274 -18.95 1.18 5.54
CA ILE A 274 -17.50 1.30 5.25
C ILE A 274 -16.87 2.54 5.90
N ASP A 275 -17.54 3.69 5.88
CA ASP A 275 -17.00 4.92 6.46
C ASP A 275 -17.05 4.92 8.00
N GLN A 276 -18.06 4.28 8.59
CA GLN A 276 -18.12 4.05 10.03
C GLN A 276 -17.05 3.04 10.50
N GLN A 277 -16.78 1.99 9.70
CA GLN A 277 -15.68 1.06 9.95
C GLN A 277 -14.33 1.80 9.92
N ARG A 278 -14.06 2.58 8.86
CA ARG A 278 -12.84 3.41 8.76
C ARG A 278 -12.65 4.34 9.96
N ALA A 279 -13.72 4.99 10.43
CA ALA A 279 -13.65 5.89 11.58
C ALA A 279 -13.39 5.16 12.92
N LYS A 280 -13.88 3.94 13.11
CA LYS A 280 -13.68 3.16 14.34
C LYS A 280 -12.43 2.27 14.34
N LEU A 281 -11.94 1.86 13.17
CA LEU A 281 -10.88 0.88 13.02
C LEU A 281 -9.60 1.21 13.81
N PRO A 282 -9.09 2.47 13.86
CA PRO A 282 -7.89 2.78 14.65
C PRO A 282 -8.06 2.51 16.15
N LYS A 283 -9.23 2.85 16.71
CA LYS A 283 -9.55 2.58 18.11
C LYS A 283 -9.62 1.07 18.37
N ILE A 284 -10.34 0.34 17.52
CA ILE A 284 -10.53 -1.11 17.67
C ILE A 284 -9.20 -1.88 17.47
N ARG A 285 -8.32 -1.42 16.57
CA ARG A 285 -6.96 -1.96 16.44
C ARG A 285 -6.15 -1.80 17.72
N LYS A 286 -6.24 -0.65 18.40
CA LYS A 286 -5.58 -0.42 19.69
C LYS A 286 -6.09 -1.36 20.77
N GLU A 287 -7.41 -1.51 20.89
CA GLU A 287 -8.02 -2.42 21.86
C GLU A 287 -7.66 -3.89 21.57
N LEU A 288 -7.72 -4.33 20.30
CA LEU A 288 -7.30 -5.67 19.89
C LEU A 288 -5.79 -5.93 20.13
N PHE A 289 -4.94 -4.95 19.89
CA PHE A 289 -3.49 -5.09 20.09
C PHE A 289 -3.15 -5.22 21.58
N SER A 290 -3.76 -4.41 22.44
CA SER A 290 -3.61 -4.56 23.91
C SER A 290 -4.09 -5.93 24.39
N LEU A 291 -5.23 -6.42 23.90
CA LEU A 291 -5.70 -7.78 24.18
C LEU A 291 -4.71 -8.87 23.69
N TRP A 292 -4.00 -8.64 22.58
CA TRP A 292 -2.93 -9.54 22.13
C TRP A 292 -1.65 -9.45 22.99
N GLN A 293 -1.29 -8.26 23.48
CA GLN A 293 -0.19 -8.09 24.43
C GLN A 293 -0.44 -8.83 25.75
N GLU A 294 -1.69 -8.91 26.20
CA GLU A 294 -2.10 -9.72 27.36
C GLU A 294 -2.16 -11.23 27.04
N ALA A 295 -2.66 -11.61 25.87
CA ALA A 295 -2.83 -13.01 25.49
C ALA A 295 -1.50 -13.74 25.21
N VAL A 296 -0.55 -13.12 24.51
CA VAL A 296 0.67 -13.80 24.04
C VAL A 296 1.54 -14.35 25.19
N PRO A 297 1.79 -13.64 26.30
CA PRO A 297 2.49 -14.18 27.48
C PRO A 297 1.78 -15.36 28.16
N LEU A 298 0.47 -15.56 27.92
CA LEU A 298 -0.25 -16.75 28.34
C LEU A 298 -0.11 -17.85 27.27
N LEU A 299 -0.31 -17.53 25.99
CA LEU A 299 -0.27 -18.49 24.88
C LEU A 299 1.08 -19.17 24.69
N VAL A 300 2.22 -18.55 25.05
CA VAL A 300 3.53 -19.22 25.01
C VAL A 300 3.65 -20.31 26.12
N LYS A 301 2.72 -20.39 27.09
CA LYS A 301 2.58 -21.54 28.01
C LYS A 301 1.80 -22.71 27.40
N GLU A 302 0.86 -22.41 26.51
CA GLU A 302 -0.14 -23.36 26.05
C GLU A 302 0.47 -24.34 25.03
N GLN A 303 0.22 -25.63 25.24
CA GLN A 303 0.77 -26.68 24.39
C GLN A 303 0.07 -26.75 23.01
N PHE A 304 -1.22 -26.45 22.96
CA PHE A 304 -2.09 -26.67 21.80
C PHE A 304 -2.44 -25.37 21.10
N VAL A 305 -1.42 -24.72 20.56
CA VAL A 305 -1.54 -23.49 19.78
C VAL A 305 -1.50 -23.80 18.27
N TYR A 306 -2.43 -23.18 17.54
CA TYR A 306 -2.59 -23.35 16.10
C TYR A 306 -2.82 -22.00 15.41
N SER A 307 -2.61 -21.95 14.11
CA SER A 307 -3.06 -20.87 13.24
C SER A 307 -4.15 -21.39 12.32
N TYR A 308 -5.16 -20.54 12.09
CA TYR A 308 -6.35 -20.91 11.32
C TYR A 308 -6.71 -19.78 10.35
N ASN A 309 -6.51 -20.04 9.06
CA ASN A 309 -6.94 -19.10 8.03
C ASN A 309 -8.46 -19.24 7.83
N THR A 310 -9.22 -18.22 8.22
CA THR A 310 -10.68 -18.16 8.04
C THR A 310 -11.07 -17.88 6.58
N HIS A 311 -10.10 -17.51 5.73
CA HIS A 311 -10.28 -17.08 4.36
C HIS A 311 -11.29 -15.93 4.25
N GLN A 312 -12.39 -16.12 3.52
CA GLN A 312 -13.51 -15.17 3.46
C GLN A 312 -14.67 -15.60 4.37
N ASN A 313 -14.52 -16.69 5.12
CA ASN A 313 -15.60 -17.36 5.84
C ASN A 313 -15.54 -16.97 7.33
N ASP A 314 -16.08 -15.79 7.59
CA ASP A 314 -16.09 -15.11 8.88
C ASP A 314 -17.10 -15.72 9.89
N GLN A 315 -17.92 -16.68 9.44
CA GLN A 315 -18.80 -17.49 10.25
C GLN A 315 -18.13 -18.82 10.62
N LEU A 316 -17.67 -18.90 11.87
CA LEU A 316 -17.14 -20.12 12.50
C LEU A 316 -18.26 -21.12 12.84
N GLY A 317 -19.22 -21.31 11.95
CA GLY A 317 -20.36 -22.23 12.10
C GLY A 317 -19.98 -23.69 11.90
N HIS A 318 -18.81 -23.95 11.29
CA HIS A 318 -18.30 -25.28 11.01
C HIS A 318 -17.26 -25.74 12.04
N LEU A 319 -17.09 -27.06 12.15
CA LEU A 319 -16.05 -27.69 12.97
C LEU A 319 -14.65 -27.25 12.50
N PRO A 320 -13.64 -27.13 13.40
CA PRO A 320 -12.27 -26.82 13.00
C PRO A 320 -11.74 -27.92 12.08
N GLN A 321 -11.48 -27.60 10.81
CA GLN A 321 -10.97 -28.58 9.85
C GLN A 321 -9.48 -28.83 10.09
N LYS A 322 -9.06 -30.09 10.21
CA LYS A 322 -7.66 -30.49 10.44
C LYS A 322 -6.69 -29.96 9.36
N THR A 323 -7.17 -29.74 8.15
CA THR A 323 -6.42 -29.13 7.04
C THR A 323 -6.19 -27.63 7.19
N GLY A 324 -7.07 -26.92 7.89
CA GLY A 324 -6.96 -25.48 8.16
C GLY A 324 -6.22 -25.15 9.45
N MET A 325 -6.21 -26.07 10.43
CA MET A 325 -5.52 -25.93 11.71
C MET A 325 -4.03 -26.29 11.56
N LYS A 326 -3.16 -25.29 11.37
CA LYS A 326 -1.71 -25.48 11.31
C LYS A 326 -1.09 -25.30 12.68
N TRP A 327 -0.28 -26.24 13.16
CA TRP A 327 0.43 -26.06 14.43
C TRP A 327 1.40 -24.87 14.36
N CYS A 328 1.46 -24.07 15.42
CA CYS A 328 2.42 -22.99 15.57
C CYS A 328 2.68 -22.70 17.05
N GLY A 329 3.77 -22.00 17.34
CA GLY A 329 3.98 -21.36 18.63
C GLY A 329 3.89 -19.84 18.55
N PHE A 330 3.98 -19.19 19.71
CA PHE A 330 4.26 -17.76 19.79
C PHE A 330 5.69 -17.53 20.30
N SER A 331 6.31 -16.44 19.91
CA SER A 331 7.54 -15.95 20.53
C SER A 331 7.21 -15.10 21.75
N PRO A 332 7.91 -15.28 22.89
CA PRO A 332 7.79 -14.41 24.04
C PRO A 332 8.76 -13.21 24.00
N VAL A 333 9.35 -12.95 22.83
CA VAL A 333 10.25 -11.83 22.55
C VAL A 333 9.70 -11.10 21.34
N ALA A 334 9.47 -9.79 21.47
CA ALA A 334 9.06 -8.95 20.35
C ALA A 334 10.17 -8.86 19.28
N PRO A 335 9.85 -8.82 17.99
CA PRO A 335 10.84 -8.67 16.93
C PRO A 335 11.22 -7.20 16.80
N VAL A 336 12.51 -6.91 16.66
CA VAL A 336 13.04 -5.55 16.48
C VAL A 336 13.03 -5.19 15.00
N LEU A 337 12.29 -4.14 14.64
CA LEU A 337 12.34 -3.53 13.31
C LEU A 337 13.53 -2.57 13.20
N SER A 338 14.25 -2.66 12.08
CA SER A 338 15.39 -1.82 11.75
C SER A 338 15.44 -1.57 10.23
N PHE A 339 16.25 -0.62 9.79
CA PHE A 339 16.39 -0.30 8.38
C PHE A 339 17.84 -0.34 7.90
N VAL A 340 17.98 -0.68 6.63
CA VAL A 340 19.25 -0.76 5.91
C VAL A 340 19.19 0.20 4.73
N LEU A 341 20.03 1.23 4.76
CA LEU A 341 20.21 2.19 3.68
C LEU A 341 21.44 1.79 2.85
N LYS A 342 21.23 1.32 1.62
CA LYS A 342 22.31 1.05 0.65
C LYS A 342 22.48 2.21 -0.30
N THR A 343 23.73 2.54 -0.59
CA THR A 343 24.12 3.58 -1.57
C THR A 343 24.54 2.93 -2.88
N TYR A 344 24.02 3.41 -4.00
CA TYR A 344 24.43 3.09 -5.37
C TYR A 344 24.81 4.40 -6.09
N PRO A 345 25.47 4.37 -7.27
CA PRO A 345 25.91 5.59 -7.94
C PRO A 345 24.79 6.60 -8.25
N ASP A 346 23.61 6.12 -8.64
CA ASP A 346 22.48 6.95 -9.08
C ASP A 346 21.26 6.95 -8.14
N HIS A 347 21.30 6.14 -7.07
CA HIS A 347 20.20 6.07 -6.10
C HIS A 347 20.64 5.46 -4.76
N TYR A 348 19.82 5.70 -3.74
CA TYR A 348 19.82 4.98 -2.48
C TYR A 348 18.64 4.00 -2.45
N ALA A 349 18.81 2.87 -1.75
CA ALA A 349 17.73 1.95 -1.43
C ALA A 349 17.62 1.76 0.08
N LEU A 350 16.48 2.13 0.65
CA LEU A 350 16.15 1.88 2.04
C LEU A 350 15.26 0.62 2.12
N THR A 351 15.72 -0.42 2.81
CA THR A 351 15.01 -1.69 2.99
C THR A 351 14.83 -2.01 4.47
N GLN A 352 13.69 -2.57 4.84
CA GLN A 352 13.46 -3.02 6.22
C GLN A 352 14.20 -4.33 6.54
N ARG A 353 14.54 -4.50 7.81
CA ARG A 353 15.15 -5.70 8.38
C ARG A 353 14.51 -5.94 9.75
N VAL A 354 13.82 -7.06 9.89
CA VAL A 354 13.26 -7.52 11.16
C VAL A 354 14.22 -8.52 11.80
N THR A 355 14.54 -8.36 13.08
CA THR A 355 15.39 -9.30 13.82
C THR A 355 14.76 -9.73 15.12
N ALA A 356 14.82 -11.03 15.45
CA ALA A 356 14.43 -11.55 16.75
C ALA A 356 15.48 -12.56 17.24
N ASN A 357 15.77 -12.56 18.54
CA ASN A 357 16.78 -13.44 19.16
C ASN A 357 18.15 -13.46 18.41
N GLY A 358 18.58 -12.30 17.89
CA GLY A 358 19.83 -12.15 17.14
C GLY A 358 19.82 -12.69 15.69
N ARG A 359 18.69 -13.23 15.21
CA ARG A 359 18.52 -13.70 13.82
C ARG A 359 17.70 -12.69 13.01
N THR A 360 17.97 -12.57 11.71
CA THR A 360 17.07 -11.85 10.79
C THR A 360 15.92 -12.77 10.40
N LEU A 361 14.68 -12.30 10.59
CA LEU A 361 13.49 -13.02 10.19
C LEU A 361 13.19 -12.81 8.69
N SER A 362 12.53 -13.78 8.07
CA SER A 362 11.92 -13.57 6.74
C SER A 362 10.80 -12.53 6.84
N LEU A 363 10.63 -11.71 5.81
CA LEU A 363 9.61 -10.65 5.77
C LEU A 363 8.22 -11.24 5.45
N GLN A 364 7.66 -11.94 6.42
CA GLN A 364 6.30 -12.50 6.38
C GLN A 364 5.41 -11.83 7.42
N HIS A 365 5.06 -10.57 7.14
CA HIS A 365 4.11 -9.78 7.93
C HIS A 365 2.67 -10.16 7.56
N ASN A 366 2.16 -11.22 8.19
CA ASN A 366 0.81 -11.74 7.97
C ASN A 366 0.44 -12.78 9.06
N PRO A 367 -0.61 -12.59 9.87
CA PRO A 367 -1.58 -11.49 9.85
C PRO A 367 -1.08 -10.20 10.51
N ASP A 368 -1.94 -9.18 10.56
CA ASP A 368 -1.78 -7.96 11.35
C ASP A 368 -1.30 -8.25 12.78
N PHE A 369 -0.55 -7.32 13.36
CA PHE A 369 0.13 -7.43 14.65
C PHE A 369 1.22 -8.51 14.73
N PHE A 370 1.39 -9.37 13.73
CA PHE A 370 2.29 -10.52 13.81
C PHE A 370 3.27 -10.63 12.63
N MET A 371 4.52 -10.99 12.97
CA MET A 371 5.49 -11.54 12.02
C MET A 371 5.51 -13.06 12.15
N TYR A 372 5.46 -13.78 11.04
CA TYR A 372 5.58 -15.25 11.04
C TYR A 372 6.98 -15.70 10.63
N ASP A 373 7.55 -16.61 11.41
CA ASP A 373 8.76 -17.36 11.06
C ASP A 373 8.37 -18.76 10.60
N GLU A 374 8.34 -18.98 9.28
CA GLU A 374 8.06 -20.27 8.67
C GLU A 374 9.13 -21.34 9.00
N GLU A 375 10.36 -20.98 9.38
CA GLU A 375 11.39 -21.95 9.78
C GLU A 375 11.08 -22.52 11.17
N GLN A 376 10.76 -21.64 12.13
CA GLN A 376 10.48 -22.03 13.52
C GLN A 376 8.99 -22.31 13.80
N LYS A 377 8.10 -22.02 12.84
CA LYS A 377 6.63 -22.01 13.00
C LYS A 377 6.15 -21.09 14.13
N LEU A 378 6.85 -19.97 14.36
CA LEU A 378 6.54 -19.03 15.45
C LEU A 378 5.89 -17.74 14.94
N TYR A 379 4.84 -17.30 15.63
CA TYR A 379 4.31 -15.94 15.49
C TYR A 379 4.95 -15.02 16.52
N TYR A 380 5.50 -13.91 16.05
CA TYR A 380 6.10 -12.85 16.85
C TYR A 380 5.11 -11.69 16.92
N LEU A 381 4.57 -11.39 18.10
CA LEU A 381 3.77 -10.18 18.30
C LEU A 381 4.70 -8.97 18.09
N LEU A 382 4.30 -8.05 17.23
CA LEU A 382 5.01 -6.81 16.97
C LEU A 382 5.07 -5.96 18.23
N ALA A 383 6.12 -5.14 18.33
CA ALA A 383 6.37 -4.39 19.55
C ALA A 383 5.33 -3.26 19.77
N SER A 384 4.79 -2.72 18.68
CA SER A 384 3.80 -1.64 18.66
C SER A 384 2.84 -1.76 17.46
N LEU A 385 1.71 -1.04 17.50
CA LEU A 385 0.82 -0.87 16.33
C LEU A 385 1.51 -0.20 15.15
N GLN A 386 2.41 0.73 15.44
CA GLN A 386 3.29 1.38 14.49
C GLN A 386 4.13 0.39 13.69
N ASP A 387 4.74 -0.60 14.35
CA ASP A 387 5.53 -1.61 13.65
C ASP A 387 4.66 -2.39 12.65
N ASP A 388 3.36 -2.61 12.97
CA ASP A 388 2.41 -3.17 12.00
C ASP A 388 2.15 -2.23 10.82
N GLU A 389 1.93 -0.94 11.08
CA GLU A 389 1.68 0.08 10.05
C GLU A 389 2.90 0.28 9.14
N VAL A 390 4.11 0.30 9.70
CA VAL A 390 5.37 0.42 8.97
C VAL A 390 5.67 -0.83 8.15
N LEU A 391 5.55 -2.03 8.73
CA LEU A 391 5.77 -3.28 8.00
C LEU A 391 4.75 -3.45 6.88
N ALA A 392 3.49 -3.08 7.11
CA ALA A 392 2.43 -3.07 6.11
C ALA A 392 2.74 -2.15 4.95
N TRP A 393 3.02 -0.88 5.24
CA TRP A 393 3.33 0.14 4.25
C TRP A 393 4.59 -0.23 3.45
N MET A 394 5.62 -0.75 4.12
CA MET A 394 6.81 -1.27 3.45
C MET A 394 6.51 -2.49 2.58
N SER A 395 5.62 -3.40 3.00
CA SER A 395 5.19 -4.55 2.21
C SER A 395 4.44 -4.12 0.95
N GLU A 396 3.52 -3.15 1.06
CA GLU A 396 2.85 -2.48 -0.07
C GLU A 396 3.84 -1.77 -1.00
N ALA A 397 4.93 -1.22 -0.44
CA ALA A 397 6.06 -0.66 -1.18
C ALA A 397 7.03 -1.72 -1.78
N GLY A 398 6.73 -3.02 -1.71
CA GLY A 398 7.62 -4.08 -2.23
C GLY A 398 8.87 -4.32 -1.36
N ASN A 399 8.79 -4.02 -0.07
CA ASN A 399 9.85 -4.08 0.94
C ASN A 399 11.08 -3.19 0.67
N LYS A 400 10.94 -2.20 -0.23
CA LYS A 400 12.03 -1.32 -0.66
C LYS A 400 11.51 0.08 -0.97
N LEU A 401 12.26 1.08 -0.53
CA LEU A 401 12.10 2.47 -0.90
C LEU A 401 13.34 2.90 -1.70
N THR A 402 13.15 3.54 -2.84
CA THR A 402 14.24 4.02 -3.72
C THR A 402 14.24 5.55 -3.77
N ILE A 403 15.42 6.17 -3.62
CA ILE A 403 15.61 7.62 -3.56
C ILE A 403 16.72 7.99 -4.52
N PHE A 404 16.49 8.90 -5.47
CA PHE A 404 17.56 9.38 -6.36
C PHE A 404 18.61 10.18 -5.60
N SER A 405 19.86 10.13 -6.08
CA SER A 405 20.98 10.82 -5.44
C SER A 405 20.75 12.32 -5.29
N GLU A 406 20.12 12.94 -6.30
CA GLU A 406 19.71 14.35 -6.38
C GLU A 406 18.61 14.73 -5.38
N HIS A 407 17.89 13.75 -4.84
CA HIS A 407 16.78 13.94 -3.91
C HIS A 407 17.13 13.54 -2.48
N PHE A 408 18.38 13.12 -2.22
CA PHE A 408 18.75 12.52 -0.95
C PHE A 408 18.66 13.49 0.23
N ASP A 409 19.05 14.76 0.05
CA ASP A 409 18.96 15.75 1.13
C ASP A 409 17.51 16.11 1.50
N ASP A 410 16.62 16.25 0.50
CA ASP A 410 15.17 16.44 0.74
C ASP A 410 14.54 15.23 1.45
N PHE A 411 14.86 14.02 1.01
CA PHE A 411 14.46 12.78 1.71
C PHE A 411 15.02 12.69 3.14
N LYS A 412 16.27 13.13 3.33
CA LYS A 412 16.96 13.07 4.61
C LYS A 412 16.29 13.96 5.65
N ASP A 413 15.97 15.19 5.26
CA ASP A 413 15.39 16.20 6.13
C ASP A 413 13.87 15.96 6.33
N SER A 414 13.14 15.55 5.29
CA SER A 414 11.70 15.30 5.37
C SER A 414 11.32 13.96 6.04
N PHE A 415 12.08 12.88 5.82
CA PHE A 415 11.68 11.52 6.21
C PHE A 415 12.73 10.77 7.02
N LEU A 416 13.98 10.67 6.54
CA LEU A 416 15.00 9.82 7.20
C LEU A 416 15.30 10.29 8.62
N GLY A 417 15.32 11.60 8.85
CA GLY A 417 15.51 12.21 10.17
C GLY A 417 14.38 11.88 11.16
N GLN A 418 13.17 11.61 10.68
CA GLN A 418 12.05 11.14 11.51
C GLN A 418 12.20 9.65 11.80
N LEU A 419 12.42 8.83 10.76
CA LEU A 419 12.60 7.39 10.88
C LEU A 419 13.73 7.02 11.88
N LYS A 420 14.86 7.74 11.83
CA LYS A 420 16.02 7.54 12.71
C LYS A 420 15.76 7.84 14.19
N ARG A 421 14.67 8.52 14.55
CA ARG A 421 14.30 8.75 15.97
C ARG A 421 13.67 7.53 16.61
N CYS A 422 13.09 6.64 15.81
CA CYS A 422 12.27 5.52 16.29
C CYS A 422 12.83 4.16 15.87
N TYR A 423 13.66 4.12 14.81
CA TYR A 423 14.27 2.89 14.33
C TYR A 423 15.79 3.01 14.12
N PRO A 424 16.57 1.96 14.45
CA PRO A 424 17.96 1.85 14.02
C PRO A 424 18.05 1.84 12.49
N VAL A 425 18.88 2.73 11.92
CA VAL A 425 19.18 2.76 10.49
C VAL A 425 20.67 2.57 10.25
N VAL A 426 21.04 1.46 9.60
CA VAL A 426 22.44 1.14 9.26
C VAL A 426 22.70 1.47 7.79
N SER A 427 23.80 2.17 7.51
CA SER A 427 24.18 2.58 6.15
C SER A 427 25.33 1.73 5.60
N TYR A 428 25.28 1.42 4.31
CA TYR A 428 26.32 0.66 3.58
C TYR A 428 26.55 1.30 2.20
N SER A 429 27.79 1.31 1.72
CA SER A 429 28.06 1.36 0.28
C SER A 429 27.70 0.01 -0.35
N ALA A 430 27.16 0.03 -1.57
CA ALA A 430 27.29 -1.12 -2.44
C ALA A 430 28.68 -1.05 -3.11
N ASP A 431 29.40 -2.16 -3.08
CA ASP A 431 30.65 -2.37 -3.84
C ASP A 431 30.33 -2.59 -5.34
#